data_AF-I9L8J7-F1
#
_entry.id   AF-I9L8J7-F1
#
_cell.length_a   1.000
_cell.length_b   1.000
_cell.length_c   1.000
_cell.angle_alpha   90.00
_cell.angle_beta   90.00
_cell.angle_gamma   90.00
#
_symmetry.space_group_name_H-M   'P 1'
#
loop_
_entity.id
_entity.type
_entity.pdbx_description
1 polymer ?
#
loop_
_entity_poly.entity_id
_entity_poly.type
_entity_poly.pdbx_seq_one_letter_code
_entity_poly.pdbx_strand_id
1 'polypeptide(L)'
;MGSLLIRVMVTFFVTTVAVIVGLILVVNYQVSENFNSYLYMSGMHGMMMNHGKMTSMMGSPEKQFMISLKQSLLLAAGGMLLIGAGVSYYLARNIATPVIDLNRAVNAVAAGNLDATVSVERQDEVGQLAMAFNAMTVKLKSNTVLRQRFFGWDSSRT
;
A
#
# COMPACT_ATOMS: atom_id res chain seq x y z
N MET A 1 8.98 3.60 17.89
CA MET A 1 9.49 2.97 16.64
C MET A 1 8.41 2.33 15.74
N GLY A 2 7.15 2.13 16.17
CA GLY A 2 6.07 1.61 15.29
C GLY A 2 5.45 2.61 14.29
N SER A 3 5.77 3.90 14.40
CA SER A 3 5.07 4.97 13.66
C SER A 3 5.23 4.92 12.15
N LEU A 4 6.39 4.53 11.60
CA LEU A 4 6.64 4.64 10.17
C LEU A 4 6.01 3.48 9.39
N LEU A 5 6.12 2.25 9.91
CA LEU A 5 5.43 1.08 9.37
C LEU A 5 3.91 1.28 9.36
N ILE A 6 3.37 1.71 10.50
CA ILE A 6 1.94 1.96 10.64
C ILE A 6 1.53 3.10 9.72
N ARG A 7 2.30 4.19 9.62
CA ARG A 7 1.97 5.29 8.68
C ARG A 7 1.96 4.82 7.24
N VAL A 8 2.97 4.10 6.77
CA VAL A 8 3.03 3.65 5.37
C VAL A 8 1.91 2.66 5.06
N MET A 9 1.66 1.69 5.94
CA MET A 9 0.52 0.78 5.81
C MET A 9 -0.80 1.54 5.78
N VAL A 10 -1.02 2.44 6.74
CA VAL A 10 -2.26 3.21 6.85
C VAL A 10 -2.43 4.11 5.64
N THR A 11 -1.39 4.81 5.16
CA THR A 11 -1.51 5.66 3.98
C THR A 11 -1.84 4.86 2.73
N PHE A 12 -1.15 3.74 2.47
CA PHE A 12 -1.44 2.92 1.29
C PHE A 12 -2.82 2.27 1.36
N PHE A 13 -3.21 1.78 2.53
CA PHE A 13 -4.52 1.19 2.74
C PHE A 13 -5.62 2.26 2.58
N VAL A 14 -5.46 3.42 3.20
CA VAL A 14 -6.41 4.54 3.12
C VAL A 14 -6.52 5.06 1.69
N THR A 15 -5.43 5.23 0.95
CA THR A 15 -5.49 5.66 -0.46
C THR A 15 -6.21 4.64 -1.32
N THR A 16 -5.95 3.35 -1.11
CA THR A 16 -6.61 2.27 -1.86
C THR A 16 -8.12 2.24 -1.57
N VAL A 17 -8.51 2.32 -0.30
CA VAL A 17 -9.91 2.39 0.12
C VAL A 17 -10.58 3.63 -0.45
N ALA A 18 -9.94 4.80 -0.39
CA ALA A 18 -10.49 6.05 -0.92
C ALA A 18 -10.74 5.97 -2.43
N VAL A 19 -9.83 5.37 -3.20
CA VAL A 19 -10.00 5.15 -4.64
C VAL A 19 -11.18 4.22 -4.92
N ILE A 20 -11.28 3.11 -4.20
CA ILE A 20 -12.38 2.14 -4.36
C ILE A 20 -13.73 2.81 -4.06
N VAL A 21 -13.84 3.49 -2.92
CA VAL A 21 -15.07 4.18 -2.51
C VAL A 21 -15.42 5.28 -3.52
N GLY A 22 -14.44 6.05 -3.99
CA GLY A 22 -14.63 7.06 -5.03
C GLY A 22 -15.17 6.47 -6.32
N LEU A 23 -14.60 5.36 -6.81
CA LEU A 23 -15.08 4.68 -8.02
C LEU A 23 -16.51 4.15 -7.85
N ILE A 24 -16.83 3.55 -6.70
CA ILE A 24 -18.20 3.07 -6.43
C ILE A 24 -19.20 4.24 -6.44
N LEU A 25 -18.86 5.36 -5.81
CA LEU A 25 -19.71 6.55 -5.79
C LEU A 25 -19.93 7.11 -7.20
N VAL A 26 -18.85 7.26 -7.98
CA VAL A 26 -18.91 7.76 -9.36
C VAL A 26 -19.76 6.84 -10.23
N VAL A 27 -19.53 5.53 -10.18
CA VAL A 27 -20.30 4.57 -10.98
C VAL A 27 -21.76 4.55 -10.54
N ASN A 28 -22.04 4.52 -9.23
CA ASN A 28 -23.42 4.53 -8.72
C ASN A 28 -24.16 5.83 -9.11
N TYR A 29 -23.47 6.97 -9.10
CA TYR A 29 -24.02 8.25 -9.56
C TYR A 29 -24.29 8.25 -11.07
N GLN A 30 -23.30 7.89 -11.89
CA GLN A 30 -23.45 7.83 -13.35
C GLN A 30 -24.55 6.86 -13.78
N VAL A 31 -24.61 5.68 -13.17
CA VAL A 31 -25.64 4.70 -13.47
C VAL A 31 -27.01 5.26 -13.11
N SER A 32 -27.18 5.88 -11.94
CA SER A 32 -28.47 6.47 -11.56
C SER A 32 -28.93 7.57 -12.52
N GLU A 33 -28.05 8.50 -12.88
CA GLU A 33 -28.35 9.64 -13.77
C GLU A 33 -28.63 9.19 -15.22
N ASN A 34 -27.72 8.41 -15.79
CA ASN A 34 -27.86 7.93 -17.16
C ASN A 34 -29.06 6.99 -17.28
N PHE A 35 -29.28 6.12 -16.29
CA PHE A 35 -30.40 5.19 -16.31
C PHE A 35 -31.74 5.90 -16.20
N ASN A 36 -31.86 6.93 -15.36
CA ASN A 36 -33.07 7.78 -15.33
C ASN A 36 -33.31 8.42 -16.70
N SER A 37 -32.27 8.97 -17.33
CA SER A 37 -32.36 9.56 -18.67
C SER A 37 -32.78 8.51 -19.73
N TYR A 38 -32.24 7.29 -19.67
CA TYR A 38 -32.68 6.17 -20.50
C TYR A 38 -34.13 5.77 -20.24
N LEU A 39 -34.58 5.76 -18.98
CA LEU A 39 -35.96 5.45 -18.62
C LEU A 39 -36.94 6.55 -19.03
N TYR A 40 -36.56 7.82 -19.00
CA TYR A 40 -37.40 8.91 -19.52
C TYR A 40 -37.53 8.85 -21.04
N MET A 41 -36.42 8.57 -21.74
CA MET A 41 -36.41 8.50 -23.21
C MET A 41 -37.07 7.20 -23.73
N SER A 42 -36.87 6.07 -23.06
CA SER A 42 -37.49 4.77 -23.37
C SER A 42 -38.93 4.66 -22.83
N GLY A 43 -39.22 5.27 -21.69
CA GLY A 43 -40.55 5.31 -21.08
C GLY A 43 -41.59 6.04 -21.94
N MET A 44 -41.18 7.00 -22.77
CA MET A 44 -42.06 7.55 -23.81
C MET A 44 -42.41 6.56 -24.91
N HIS A 45 -41.57 5.55 -25.18
CA HIS A 45 -41.83 4.47 -26.15
C HIS A 45 -42.59 3.27 -25.54
N GLY A 46 -42.50 3.06 -24.21
CA GLY A 46 -43.13 1.97 -23.48
C GLY A 46 -44.50 2.28 -22.86
N MET A 47 -44.99 3.52 -22.98
CA MET A 47 -46.31 3.92 -22.49
C MET A 47 -47.44 3.34 -23.37
N MET A 48 -47.99 2.18 -22.98
CA MET A 48 -49.30 1.73 -23.46
C MET A 48 -50.40 2.55 -22.80
N MET A 49 -51.24 3.21 -23.59
CA MET A 49 -52.50 3.80 -23.12
C MET A 49 -53.48 2.67 -22.78
N ASN A 50 -53.56 2.26 -21.50
CA ASN A 50 -54.67 1.45 -21.02
C ASN A 50 -55.45 2.24 -19.96
N HIS A 51 -56.65 2.68 -20.33
CA HIS A 51 -57.66 3.26 -19.43
C HIS A 51 -57.15 4.33 -18.45
N GLY A 52 -56.63 5.45 -18.97
CA GLY A 52 -56.51 6.71 -18.23
C GLY A 52 -55.57 6.73 -17.02
N LYS A 53 -54.82 5.65 -16.75
CA LYS A 53 -53.81 5.58 -15.68
C LYS A 53 -52.43 5.43 -16.28
N MET A 54 -51.61 6.46 -16.13
CA MET A 54 -50.16 6.36 -16.34
C MET A 54 -49.57 5.49 -15.24
N THR A 55 -49.16 4.27 -15.56
CA THR A 55 -48.35 3.44 -14.66
C THR A 55 -46.91 3.48 -15.13
N SER A 56 -46.00 3.95 -14.26
CA SER A 56 -44.56 3.91 -14.53
C SER A 56 -44.10 2.47 -14.60
N MET A 57 -43.86 1.95 -15.81
CA MET A 57 -43.16 0.69 -16.01
C MET A 57 -41.67 0.88 -15.69
N MET A 58 -41.31 0.91 -14.41
CA MET A 58 -40.04 0.30 -14.06
C MET A 58 -40.26 -1.20 -14.28
N GLY A 59 -39.91 -1.72 -15.46
CA GLY A 59 -40.03 -3.14 -15.74
C GLY A 59 -39.21 -3.96 -14.73
N SER A 60 -39.59 -5.23 -14.54
CA SER A 60 -38.77 -6.14 -13.73
C SER A 60 -37.33 -6.30 -14.27
N PRO A 61 -37.05 -6.27 -15.59
CA PRO A 61 -35.68 -6.40 -16.12
C PRO A 61 -34.75 -5.25 -15.69
N GLU A 62 -35.27 -4.02 -15.63
CA GLU A 62 -34.54 -2.80 -15.27
C GLU A 62 -34.07 -2.82 -13.81
N LYS A 63 -34.95 -3.24 -12.90
CA LYS A 63 -34.59 -3.42 -11.48
C LYS A 63 -33.56 -4.53 -11.30
N GLN A 64 -33.69 -5.61 -12.06
CA GLN A 64 -32.78 -6.74 -12.00
C GLN A 64 -31.38 -6.37 -12.51
N PHE A 65 -31.28 -5.55 -13.57
CA PHE A 65 -30.02 -4.99 -14.03
C PHE A 65 -29.32 -4.14 -12.97
N MET A 66 -30.05 -3.22 -12.31
CA MET A 66 -29.50 -2.40 -11.22
C MET A 66 -28.98 -3.23 -10.05
N ILE A 67 -29.70 -4.31 -9.68
CA ILE A 67 -29.28 -5.21 -8.61
C ILE A 67 -28.00 -5.95 -8.99
N SER A 68 -27.93 -6.51 -10.20
CA SER A 68 -26.74 -7.21 -10.70
C SER A 68 -25.52 -6.29 -10.77
N LEU A 69 -25.69 -5.03 -11.21
CA LEU A 69 -24.62 -4.04 -11.21
C LEU A 69 -24.11 -3.76 -9.79
N LYS A 70 -25.00 -3.48 -8.84
CA LYS A 70 -24.60 -3.23 -7.44
C LYS A 70 -23.89 -4.44 -6.83
N GLN A 71 -24.36 -5.65 -7.10
CA GLN A 71 -23.71 -6.88 -6.64
C GLN A 71 -22.32 -7.06 -7.24
N SER A 72 -22.15 -6.81 -8.54
CA SER A 72 -20.82 -6.87 -9.18
C SER A 72 -19.84 -5.83 -8.62
N LEU A 73 -20.31 -4.61 -8.32
CA LEU A 73 -19.50 -3.56 -7.70
C LEU A 73 -19.08 -3.93 -6.27
N LEU A 74 -19.99 -4.49 -5.47
CA LEU A 74 -19.68 -4.95 -4.12
C LEU A 74 -18.66 -6.10 -4.13
N LEU A 75 -18.81 -7.06 -5.05
CA LEU A 75 -17.85 -8.16 -5.21
C LEU A 75 -16.47 -7.63 -5.66
N ALA A 76 -16.44 -6.72 -6.64
CA ALA A 76 -15.21 -6.08 -7.08
C ALA A 76 -14.54 -5.27 -5.95
N ALA A 77 -15.33 -4.54 -5.15
CA ALA A 77 -14.85 -3.80 -3.99
C ALA A 77 -14.23 -4.74 -2.94
N GLY A 78 -14.91 -5.83 -2.62
CA GLY A 78 -14.39 -6.86 -1.71
C GLY A 78 -13.06 -7.44 -2.21
N GLY A 79 -12.98 -7.78 -3.50
CA GLY A 79 -11.75 -8.28 -4.13
C GLY A 79 -10.60 -7.27 -4.05
N MET A 80 -10.86 -6.00 -4.40
CA MET A 80 -9.85 -4.95 -4.34
C MET A 80 -9.38 -4.66 -2.90
N LEU A 81 -10.26 -4.73 -1.91
CA LEU A 81 -9.88 -4.59 -0.50
C LEU A 81 -8.92 -5.70 -0.05
N LEU A 82 -9.20 -6.95 -0.43
CA LEU A 82 -8.32 -8.08 -0.10
C LEU A 82 -6.95 -7.93 -0.77
N ILE A 83 -6.91 -7.54 -2.04
CA ILE A 83 -5.68 -7.28 -2.78
C ILE A 83 -4.90 -6.13 -2.12
N GLY A 84 -5.57 -5.02 -1.82
CA GLY A 84 -4.95 -3.85 -1.18
C GLY A 84 -4.37 -4.18 0.20
N ALA A 85 -5.07 -4.97 1.01
CA ALA A 85 -4.57 -5.47 2.28
C ALA A 85 -3.33 -6.37 2.09
N GLY A 86 -3.37 -7.29 1.12
CA GLY A 86 -2.24 -8.17 0.79
C GLY A 86 -0.99 -7.40 0.35
N VAL A 87 -1.15 -6.42 -0.55
CA VAL A 87 -0.04 -5.57 -1.03
C VAL A 87 0.52 -4.72 0.12
N SER A 88 -0.35 -4.12 0.94
CA SER A 88 0.08 -3.32 2.09
C SER A 88 0.87 -4.15 3.10
N TYR A 89 0.43 -5.37 3.37
CA TYR A 89 1.15 -6.33 4.22
C TYR A 89 2.51 -6.72 3.63
N TYR A 90 2.54 -7.03 2.32
CA TYR A 90 3.75 -7.36 1.60
C TYR A 90 4.81 -6.24 1.67
N LEU A 91 4.42 -4.99 1.38
CA LEU A 91 5.32 -3.84 1.42
C LEU A 91 5.87 -3.57 2.83
N ALA A 92 5.02 -3.66 3.85
CA ALA A 92 5.44 -3.45 5.24
C ALA A 92 6.49 -4.47 5.68
N ARG A 93 6.29 -5.74 5.33
CA ARG A 93 7.18 -6.84 5.71
C ARG A 93 8.46 -6.87 4.89
N ASN A 94 8.36 -6.65 3.57
CA ASN A 94 9.47 -6.87 2.65
C ASN A 94 10.34 -5.65 2.41
N ILE A 95 9.84 -4.44 2.63
CA ILE A 95 10.61 -3.21 2.40
C ILE A 95 10.80 -2.46 3.72
N ALA A 96 9.71 -2.06 4.37
CA ALA A 96 9.80 -1.12 5.48
C ALA A 96 10.46 -1.72 6.73
N THR A 97 10.23 -3.01 7.04
CA THR A 97 10.88 -3.69 8.17
C THR A 97 12.42 -3.73 8.02
N PRO A 98 12.97 -4.24 6.90
CA PRO A 98 14.42 -4.24 6.63
C PRO A 98 15.07 -2.85 6.66
N VAL A 99 14.39 -1.84 6.10
CA VAL A 99 14.91 -0.46 6.10
C VAL A 99 15.00 0.08 7.52
N ILE A 100 14.04 -0.24 8.38
CA ILE A 100 14.08 0.13 9.81
C ILE A 100 15.21 -0.60 10.53
N ASP A 101 15.41 -1.89 10.26
CA ASP A 101 16.48 -2.66 10.88
C ASP A 101 17.86 -2.16 10.44
N LEU A 102 18.02 -1.80 9.16
CA LEU A 102 19.21 -1.11 8.67
C LEU A 102 19.43 0.22 9.39
N ASN A 103 18.39 1.06 9.51
CA ASN A 103 18.49 2.33 10.22
C ASN A 103 18.89 2.13 11.71
N ARG A 104 18.40 1.07 12.36
CA ARG A 104 18.82 0.73 13.73
C ARG A 104 20.30 0.36 13.79
N ALA A 105 20.78 -0.46 12.87
CA ALA A 105 22.19 -0.84 12.80
C ALA A 105 23.09 0.38 12.53
N VAL A 106 22.67 1.28 11.63
CA VAL A 106 23.38 2.55 11.37
C VAL A 106 23.51 3.38 12.64
N ASN A 107 22.42 3.54 13.40
CA ASN A 107 22.45 4.29 14.66
C ASN A 107 23.35 3.61 15.72
N ALA A 108 23.41 2.28 15.75
CA ALA A 108 24.31 1.56 16.64
C ALA A 108 25.78 1.79 16.28
N VAL A 109 26.13 1.74 14.99
CA VAL A 109 27.48 2.07 14.50
C VAL A 109 27.84 3.52 14.82
N ALA A 110 26.91 4.46 14.61
CA ALA A 110 27.10 5.87 14.95
C ALA A 110 27.35 6.10 16.46
N ALA A 111 26.74 5.27 17.32
CA ALA A 111 26.99 5.26 18.76
C ALA A 111 28.29 4.54 19.18
N GLY A 112 29.08 4.05 18.23
CA GLY A 112 30.37 3.39 18.47
C GLY A 112 30.30 1.86 18.53
N ASN A 113 29.13 1.24 18.38
CA ASN A 113 29.01 -0.21 18.29
C ASN A 113 29.32 -0.68 16.86
N LEU A 114 30.59 -0.95 16.58
CA LEU A 114 31.08 -1.40 15.27
C LEU A 114 30.85 -2.90 15.00
N ASP A 115 30.19 -3.62 15.92
CA ASP A 115 29.81 -5.03 15.74
C ASP A 115 28.39 -5.18 15.17
N ALA A 116 27.64 -4.08 15.04
CA ALA A 116 26.32 -4.10 14.43
C ALA A 116 26.40 -4.44 12.94
N THR A 117 25.67 -5.47 12.51
CA THR A 117 25.56 -5.90 11.11
C THR A 117 24.09 -6.12 10.74
N VAL A 118 23.81 -6.11 9.44
CA VAL A 118 22.47 -6.34 8.89
C VAL A 118 22.49 -7.60 8.04
N SER A 119 21.46 -8.46 8.15
CA SER A 119 21.36 -9.66 7.33
C SER A 119 21.19 -9.32 5.84
N VAL A 120 21.90 -10.05 4.98
CA VAL A 120 21.88 -9.89 3.51
C VAL A 120 21.35 -11.17 2.86
N GLU A 121 20.09 -11.48 3.10
CA GLU A 121 19.42 -12.60 2.41
C GLU A 121 18.76 -12.15 1.10
N ARG A 122 18.64 -10.83 0.87
CA ARG A 122 17.98 -10.26 -0.32
C ARG A 122 18.96 -9.94 -1.44
N GLN A 123 18.49 -10.08 -2.67
CA GLN A 123 19.21 -9.74 -3.90
C GLN A 123 18.66 -8.49 -4.60
N ASP A 124 17.82 -7.72 -3.91
CA ASP A 124 17.22 -6.47 -4.37
C ASP A 124 18.05 -5.24 -3.94
N GLU A 125 17.55 -4.04 -4.21
CA GLU A 125 18.20 -2.77 -3.83
C GLU A 125 18.39 -2.64 -2.31
N VAL A 126 17.49 -3.21 -1.51
CA VAL A 126 17.59 -3.21 -0.04
C VAL A 126 18.74 -4.12 0.41
N GLY A 127 18.88 -5.29 -0.23
CA GLY A 127 20.02 -6.20 -0.03
C GLY A 127 21.35 -5.55 -0.40
N GLN A 128 21.42 -4.88 -1.55
CA GLN A 128 22.61 -4.14 -1.98
C GLN A 128 23.00 -3.04 -0.99
N LEU A 129 22.02 -2.31 -0.47
CA LEU A 129 22.26 -1.29 0.54
C LEU A 129 22.77 -1.89 1.86
N ALA A 130 22.21 -3.02 2.31
CA ALA A 130 22.69 -3.74 3.48
C ALA A 130 24.14 -4.23 3.31
N MET A 131 24.50 -4.74 2.12
CA MET A 131 25.87 -5.11 1.80
C MET A 131 26.84 -3.93 1.89
N ALA A 132 26.48 -2.80 1.27
CA ALA A 132 27.30 -1.60 1.29
C ALA A 132 27.50 -1.08 2.72
N PHE A 133 26.45 -1.08 3.53
CA PHE A 133 26.51 -0.72 4.94
C PHE A 133 27.44 -1.65 5.75
N ASN A 134 27.31 -2.97 5.60
CA ASN A 134 28.17 -3.93 6.30
C ASN A 134 29.65 -3.73 5.90
N ALA A 135 29.93 -3.54 4.60
CA ALA A 135 31.28 -3.30 4.11
C ALA A 135 31.90 -2.02 4.69
N MET A 136 31.12 -0.94 4.80
CA MET A 136 31.55 0.30 5.45
C MET A 136 31.87 0.07 6.93
N THR A 137 31.01 -0.66 7.65
CA THR A 137 31.20 -0.95 9.09
C THR A 137 32.48 -1.74 9.34
N VAL A 138 32.79 -2.74 8.51
CA VAL A 138 34.04 -3.49 8.56
C VAL A 138 35.27 -2.58 8.38
N LYS A 139 35.21 -1.62 7.45
CA LYS A 139 36.29 -0.64 7.23
C LYS A 139 36.47 0.28 8.44
N LEU A 140 35.39 0.76 9.04
CA LEU A 140 35.44 1.59 10.26
C LEU A 140 36.06 0.83 11.44
N LYS A 141 35.65 -0.43 11.64
CA LYS A 141 36.21 -1.29 12.68
C LYS A 141 37.71 -1.49 12.50
N SER A 142 38.13 -1.81 11.28
CA SER A 142 39.55 -2.00 10.94
C SER A 142 40.39 -0.74 11.21
N ASN A 143 39.90 0.45 10.80
CA ASN A 143 40.57 1.72 11.05
C ASN A 143 40.70 2.04 12.55
N THR A 144 39.66 1.73 13.32
CA THR A 144 39.65 1.97 14.77
C THR A 144 40.69 1.09 15.48
N VAL A 145 40.74 -0.20 15.13
CA VAL A 145 41.76 -1.14 15.66
C VAL A 145 43.17 -0.69 15.30
N LEU A 146 43.38 -0.25 14.05
CA LEU A 146 44.70 0.21 13.60
C LEU A 146 45.15 1.44 14.39
N ARG A 147 44.26 2.42 14.59
CA ARG A 147 44.53 3.62 15.39
C ARG A 147 44.90 3.29 16.84
N GLN A 148 44.21 2.33 17.46
CA GLN A 148 44.51 1.89 18.83
C GLN A 148 45.90 1.24 18.95
N ARG A 149 46.31 0.43 17.94
CA ARG A 149 47.65 -0.19 17.91
C ARG A 149 48.76 0.86 17.80
N PHE A 150 48.57 1.91 17.01
CA PHE A 150 49.55 2.99 16.90
C PHE A 150 49.78 3.72 18.23
N PHE A 151 48.72 4.03 18.99
CA PHE A 151 48.88 4.69 20.30
C PHE A 151 49.47 3.77 21.38
N GLY A 152 49.14 2.47 21.36
CA GLY A 152 49.73 1.52 22.31
C GLY A 152 51.24 1.32 22.13
N TRP A 153 51.72 1.40 20.89
CA TRP A 153 53.14 1.25 20.58
C TRP A 153 54.01 2.40 21.11
N ASP A 154 53.49 3.63 21.08
CA ASP A 154 54.19 4.82 21.59
C ASP A 154 54.35 4.78 23.12
N SER A 155 53.32 4.35 23.86
CA SER A 155 53.34 4.25 25.33
C SER A 155 54.31 3.21 25.91
N SER A 156 54.93 2.37 25.07
CA SER A 156 55.88 1.32 25.47
C SER A 156 57.35 1.70 25.23
N ARG A 157 57.62 2.90 24.68
CA ARG A 157 58.96 3.36 24.27
C ARG A 157 59.51 4.54 25.09
N THR A 158 58.83 4.93 26.16
CA THR A 158 59.28 5.93 27.15
C THR A 158 59.26 5.33 28.53
#